data_AF-A0A2V7LAL4-F1
#
_entry.id   AF-A0A2V7LAL4-F1
#
_cell.length_a   1.000
_cell.length_b   1.000
_cell.length_c   1.000
_cell.angle_alpha   90.00
_cell.angle_beta   90.00
_cell.angle_gamma   90.00
#
_symmetry.space_group_name_H-M   'P 1'
#
loop_
_entity.id
_entity.type
_entity.pdbx_description
1 polymer ?
#
loop_
_entity_poly.entity_id
_entity_poly.type
_entity_poly.pdbx_seq_one_letter_code
_entity_poly.pdbx_strand_id
1 'polypeptide(L)'
;MVAGSASPRSARFASSRTVRSRSRPAGRPSAHGPAAAINLAARELLRGNQYFLEEVLHRLQGAAPRALIEAIGRVAWEQESDLPLAVVGEAGYVVHCVEIAFWCALHRPSLEEALISLAEAGGDTDTNGAVAGALLGARDGEASIPPRWLDQLGSARGVAGLAERLITAS
;
A
#
# COMPACT_ATOMS: atom_id res chain seq x y z
N MET A 1 -44.33 -45.01 -38.63
CA MET A 1 -45.27 -43.93 -39.01
C MET A 1 -45.74 -43.32 -37.69
N VAL A 2 -45.30 -42.15 -37.25
CA VAL A 2 -45.52 -40.81 -37.81
C VAL A 2 -44.22 -39.99 -37.79
N ALA A 3 -44.14 -39.05 -38.74
CA ALA A 3 -42.99 -38.23 -39.08
C ALA A 3 -43.00 -36.85 -38.40
N GLY A 4 -41.83 -36.20 -38.43
CA GLY A 4 -41.66 -34.74 -38.39
C GLY A 4 -41.20 -34.20 -37.04
N SER A 5 -40.31 -33.21 -36.93
CA SER A 5 -39.50 -32.47 -37.90
C SER A 5 -38.56 -31.54 -37.10
N ALA A 6 -37.58 -30.97 -37.79
CA ALA A 6 -36.42 -30.23 -37.29
C ALA A 6 -36.68 -28.95 -36.45
N SER A 7 -35.61 -28.56 -35.74
CA SER A 7 -35.35 -27.32 -34.96
C SER A 7 -35.59 -26.00 -35.73
N PRO A 8 -35.72 -24.83 -35.04
CA PRO A 8 -34.54 -23.98 -34.86
C PRO A 8 -34.47 -23.14 -33.57
N ARG A 9 -33.25 -22.64 -33.32
CA ARG A 9 -32.83 -21.61 -32.36
C ARG A 9 -33.74 -20.37 -32.32
N SER A 10 -33.95 -19.82 -31.13
CA SER A 10 -34.18 -18.38 -30.95
C SER A 10 -33.60 -17.89 -29.64
N ALA A 11 -32.61 -17.00 -29.76
CA ALA A 11 -31.99 -16.25 -28.70
C ALA A 11 -33.03 -15.49 -27.87
N ARG A 12 -32.84 -15.43 -26.56
CA ARG A 12 -33.48 -14.41 -25.72
C ARG A 12 -32.43 -13.51 -25.10
N PHE A 13 -32.65 -12.24 -25.41
CA PHE A 13 -31.93 -11.03 -25.08
C PHE A 13 -31.58 -10.89 -23.60
N ALA A 14 -30.43 -10.25 -23.38
CA ALA A 14 -29.98 -9.69 -22.13
C ALA A 14 -31.05 -8.83 -21.46
N SER A 15 -31.39 -9.16 -20.22
CA SER A 15 -31.96 -8.18 -19.30
C SER A 15 -30.80 -7.50 -18.58
N SER A 16 -30.41 -6.34 -19.10
CA SER A 16 -29.50 -5.39 -18.47
C SER A 16 -29.91 -5.15 -17.01
N ARG A 17 -29.18 -5.74 -16.05
CA ARG A 17 -29.19 -5.24 -14.68
C ARG A 17 -28.34 -3.99 -14.67
N THR A 18 -28.99 -2.85 -14.91
CA THR A 18 -28.45 -1.53 -14.60
C THR A 18 -28.00 -1.56 -13.14
N VAL A 19 -26.68 -1.51 -12.92
CA VAL A 19 -26.10 -1.23 -11.60
C VAL A 19 -26.56 0.17 -11.24
N ARG A 20 -27.66 0.24 -10.49
CA ARG A 20 -28.16 1.49 -9.93
C ARG A 20 -27.10 1.94 -8.93
N SER A 21 -26.33 2.96 -9.29
CA SER A 21 -25.39 3.62 -8.39
C SER A 21 -26.20 4.09 -7.18
N ARG A 22 -26.06 3.40 -6.04
CA ARG A 22 -26.63 3.88 -4.79
C ARG A 22 -25.84 5.13 -4.41
N SER A 23 -26.51 6.27 -4.53
CA SER A 23 -26.17 7.52 -3.85
C SER A 23 -25.81 7.22 -2.39
N ARG A 24 -24.54 7.46 -2.02
CA ARG A 24 -24.03 7.29 -0.66
C ARG A 24 -24.61 8.39 0.24
N PRO A 25 -25.21 8.08 1.39
CA PRO A 25 -25.61 9.10 2.35
C PRO A 25 -24.35 9.71 3.00
N ALA A 26 -24.38 11.04 3.18
CA ALA A 26 -23.39 11.79 3.94
C ALA A 26 -23.44 11.38 5.43
N GLY A 27 -22.28 11.06 6.03
CA GLY A 27 -22.17 10.83 7.48
C GLY A 27 -21.69 9.44 7.94
N ARG A 28 -20.78 8.77 7.22
CA ARG A 28 -19.97 7.67 7.81
C ARG A 28 -18.55 8.19 8.02
N PRO A 29 -17.88 7.91 9.16
CA PRO A 29 -16.42 8.05 9.22
C PRO A 29 -15.89 7.19 8.07
N SER A 30 -15.21 7.81 7.12
CA SER A 30 -14.50 7.08 6.09
C SER A 30 -13.50 6.21 6.83
N ALA A 31 -13.75 4.89 6.85
CA ALA A 31 -12.81 3.90 7.35
C ALA A 31 -11.57 3.97 6.46
N HIS A 32 -10.69 4.91 6.79
CA HIS A 32 -9.41 5.12 6.15
C HIS A 32 -8.53 3.95 6.60
N GLY A 33 -8.37 2.98 5.72
CA GLY A 33 -7.59 1.77 5.99
C GLY A 33 -6.07 2.00 5.81
N PRO A 34 -5.30 0.90 5.72
CA PRO A 34 -3.86 0.89 5.49
C PRO A 34 -3.35 1.84 4.41
N ALA A 35 -4.03 1.91 3.26
CA ALA A 35 -3.64 2.80 2.15
C ALA A 35 -3.67 4.29 2.53
N ALA A 36 -4.60 4.70 3.38
CA ALA A 36 -4.65 6.09 3.83
C ALA A 36 -3.50 6.41 4.78
N ALA A 37 -3.10 5.48 5.64
CA ALA A 37 -1.93 5.63 6.51
C ALA A 37 -0.66 5.81 5.67
N ILE A 38 -0.43 4.94 4.68
CA ILE A 38 0.72 5.02 3.78
C ILE A 38 0.74 6.33 2.99
N ASN A 39 -0.39 6.75 2.41
CA ASN A 39 -0.45 8.00 1.65
C ASN A 39 -0.23 9.25 2.53
N LEU A 40 -0.73 9.24 3.76
CA LEU A 40 -0.46 10.31 4.72
C LEU A 40 1.03 10.34 5.11
N ALA A 41 1.63 9.19 5.41
CA ALA A 41 3.04 9.11 5.71
C ALA A 41 3.91 9.56 4.54
N ALA A 42 3.66 9.05 3.32
CA ALA A 42 4.38 9.48 2.12
C ALA A 42 4.27 10.99 1.89
N ARG A 43 3.09 11.60 2.09
CA ARG A 43 2.91 13.05 2.01
C ARG A 43 3.78 13.80 3.01
N GLU A 44 3.81 13.37 4.26
CA GLU A 44 4.62 14.01 5.30
C GLU A 44 6.12 13.86 5.05
N LEU A 45 6.55 12.67 4.64
CA LEU A 45 7.94 12.38 4.31
C LEU A 45 8.42 13.19 3.09
N LEU A 46 7.61 13.29 2.03
CA LEU A 46 7.91 14.13 0.87
C LEU A 46 8.04 15.63 1.23
N ARG A 47 7.42 16.07 2.33
CA ARG A 47 7.53 17.44 2.84
C ARG A 47 8.71 17.61 3.82
N GLY A 48 9.48 16.56 4.07
CA GLY A 48 10.56 16.54 5.05
C GLY A 48 10.08 16.68 6.50
N ASN A 49 8.82 16.30 6.80
CA ASN A 49 8.31 16.36 8.16
C ASN A 49 8.88 15.20 9.01
N GLN A 50 9.80 15.53 9.92
CA GLN A 50 10.39 14.58 10.87
C GLN A 50 9.39 14.04 11.91
N TYR A 51 8.26 14.71 12.13
CA TYR A 51 7.17 14.29 13.04
C TYR A 51 6.02 13.62 12.28
N PHE A 52 6.34 12.90 11.19
CA PHE A 52 5.33 12.28 10.34
C PHE A 52 4.47 11.28 11.10
N LEU A 53 5.05 10.56 12.07
CA LEU A 53 4.37 9.52 12.82
C LEU A 53 3.22 10.10 13.64
N GLU A 54 3.49 11.16 14.41
CA GLU A 54 2.51 11.85 15.23
C GLU A 54 1.39 12.45 14.39
N GLU A 55 1.74 13.09 13.27
CA GLU A 55 0.77 13.70 12.35
C GLU A 55 -0.14 12.64 11.71
N VAL A 56 0.42 11.50 11.30
CA VAL A 56 -0.35 10.38 10.76
C VAL A 56 -1.29 9.84 11.84
N LEU A 57 -0.79 9.53 13.03
CA LEU A 57 -1.60 9.00 14.13
C LEU A 57 -2.74 9.96 14.48
N HIS A 58 -2.46 11.26 14.59
CA HIS A 58 -3.48 12.29 14.84
C HIS A 58 -4.60 12.26 13.78
N ARG A 59 -4.25 12.13 12.50
CA ARG A 59 -5.24 12.09 11.40
C ARG A 59 -6.01 10.78 11.31
N LEU A 60 -5.43 9.68 11.77
CA LEU A 60 -6.09 8.37 11.76
C LEU A 60 -7.02 8.17 12.97
N GLN A 61 -6.88 8.97 14.04
CA GLN A 61 -7.75 8.90 15.21
C GLN A 61 -9.23 9.02 14.83
N GLY A 62 -10.02 8.00 15.20
CA GLY A 62 -11.46 7.94 14.89
C GLY A 62 -11.80 7.64 13.43
N ALA A 63 -10.80 7.50 12.54
CA ALA A 63 -10.98 7.27 11.12
C ALA A 63 -10.43 5.91 10.63
N ALA A 64 -9.54 5.28 11.40
CA ALA A 64 -8.94 3.98 11.06
C ALA A 64 -9.31 2.88 12.06
N PRO A 65 -9.21 1.60 11.67
CA PRO A 65 -9.34 0.49 12.60
C PRO A 65 -8.34 0.59 13.76
N ARG A 66 -8.79 0.27 14.97
CA ARG A 66 -7.98 0.36 16.19
C ARG A 66 -6.65 -0.40 16.09
N ALA A 67 -6.67 -1.62 15.55
CA ALA A 67 -5.48 -2.43 15.36
C ALA A 67 -4.39 -1.74 14.51
N LEU A 68 -4.79 -0.98 13.48
CA LEU A 68 -3.86 -0.22 12.65
C LEU A 68 -3.22 0.94 13.42
N ILE A 69 -4.03 1.67 14.19
CA ILE A 69 -3.56 2.79 15.03
C ILE A 69 -2.60 2.27 16.11
N GLU A 70 -2.94 1.16 16.75
CA GLU A 70 -2.10 0.53 17.77
C GLU A 70 -0.78 0.01 17.19
N ALA A 71 -0.80 -0.62 16.01
CA ALA A 71 0.41 -1.06 15.34
C ALA A 71 1.34 0.12 15.00
N ILE A 72 0.82 1.16 14.34
CA ILE A 72 1.60 2.37 14.03
C ILE A 72 2.09 3.07 15.31
N GLY A 73 1.29 3.09 16.38
CA GLY A 73 1.66 3.75 17.63
C GLY A 73 2.81 3.06 18.39
N ARG A 74 3.03 1.77 18.16
CA ARG A 74 4.12 1.02 18.81
C ARG A 74 5.46 1.17 18.11
N VAL A 75 5.49 1.49 16.81
CA VAL A 75 6.73 1.49 16.01
C VAL A 75 7.84 2.35 16.60
N ALA A 76 7.52 3.44 17.30
CA ALA A 76 8.51 4.31 17.94
C ALA A 76 9.32 3.64 19.05
N TRP A 77 8.81 2.54 19.62
CA TRP A 77 9.36 1.84 20.77
C TRP A 77 9.77 0.40 20.46
N GLU A 78 9.51 -0.07 19.24
CA GLU A 78 9.80 -1.43 18.79
C GLU A 78 11.25 -1.57 18.33
N GLN A 79 11.79 -2.76 18.58
CA GLN A 79 13.04 -3.20 17.97
C GLN A 79 12.76 -3.98 16.69
N GLU A 80 13.78 -4.12 15.85
CA GLU A 80 13.68 -4.90 14.60
C GLU A 80 13.23 -6.34 14.86
N SER A 81 13.64 -6.93 15.98
CA SER A 81 13.24 -8.29 16.40
C SER A 81 11.76 -8.44 16.75
N ASP A 82 11.07 -7.32 17.01
CA ASP A 82 9.64 -7.32 17.36
C ASP A 82 8.75 -7.32 16.10
N LEU A 83 9.34 -7.10 14.92
CA LEU A 83 8.58 -6.96 13.68
C LEU A 83 7.92 -8.27 13.25
N PRO A 84 6.66 -8.21 12.78
CA PRO A 84 5.90 -9.39 12.33
C PRO A 84 6.30 -9.87 10.93
N LEU A 85 7.60 -10.09 10.67
CA LEU A 85 8.17 -10.41 9.35
C LEU A 85 7.77 -11.80 8.82
N ALA A 86 7.58 -12.78 9.71
CA ALA A 86 7.33 -14.19 9.36
C ALA A 86 5.87 -14.64 9.48
N VAL A 87 4.91 -13.72 9.71
CA VAL A 87 3.51 -14.08 9.93
C VAL A 87 2.78 -14.22 8.59
N VAL A 88 2.62 -15.46 8.12
CA VAL A 88 1.92 -15.80 6.87
C VAL A 88 0.51 -16.34 7.19
N GLY A 89 -0.54 -15.74 6.59
CA GLY A 89 -1.85 -16.37 6.48
C GLY A 89 -3.03 -15.78 7.30
N GLU A 90 -2.88 -14.66 8.00
CA GLU A 90 -3.98 -14.04 8.76
C GLU A 90 -4.43 -12.67 8.24
N ALA A 91 -5.66 -12.27 8.57
CA ALA A 91 -6.24 -10.97 8.25
C ALA A 91 -5.44 -9.75 8.82
N GLY A 92 -4.45 -9.99 9.69
CA GLY A 92 -3.48 -8.99 10.18
C GLY A 92 -2.34 -8.66 9.22
N TYR A 93 -2.22 -9.40 8.10
CA TYR A 93 -1.11 -9.26 7.15
C TYR A 93 -0.90 -7.81 6.65
N VAL A 94 -1.98 -7.09 6.34
CA VAL A 94 -1.86 -5.70 5.86
C VAL A 94 -1.46 -4.73 6.97
N VAL A 95 -1.89 -4.98 8.21
CA VAL A 95 -1.49 -4.15 9.37
C VAL A 95 0.00 -4.34 9.65
N HIS A 96 0.48 -5.59 9.63
CA HIS A 96 1.90 -5.93 9.76
C HIS A 96 2.75 -5.26 8.68
N CYS A 97 2.30 -5.28 7.43
CA CYS A 97 3.01 -4.62 6.34
C CYS A 97 3.15 -3.10 6.57
N VAL A 98 2.08 -2.44 7.06
CA VAL A 98 2.13 -1.01 7.41
C VAL A 98 3.07 -0.77 8.59
N GLU A 99 3.00 -1.58 9.63
CA GLU A 99 3.87 -1.51 10.82
C GLU A 99 5.35 -1.59 10.42
N ILE A 100 5.71 -2.59 9.61
CA ILE A 100 7.06 -2.78 9.08
C ILE A 100 7.50 -1.55 8.26
N ALA A 101 6.66 -1.06 7.36
CA ALA A 101 7.01 0.08 6.51
C ALA A 101 7.25 1.36 7.33
N PHE A 102 6.40 1.62 8.33
CA PHE A 102 6.55 2.77 9.24
C PHE A 102 7.80 2.62 10.10
N TRP A 103 8.06 1.43 10.63
CA TRP A 103 9.25 1.15 11.42
C TRP A 103 10.53 1.37 10.59
N CYS A 104 10.58 0.87 9.35
CA CYS A 104 11.72 1.10 8.46
C CYS A 104 11.93 2.59 8.18
N ALA A 105 10.85 3.33 7.86
CA ALA A 105 10.92 4.76 7.59
C ALA A 105 11.38 5.58 8.81
N LEU A 106 11.08 5.13 10.02
CA LEU A 106 11.46 5.80 11.26
C LEU A 106 12.89 5.46 11.71
N HIS A 107 13.28 4.19 11.64
CA HIS A 107 14.49 3.69 12.32
C HIS A 107 15.67 3.40 11.40
N ARG A 108 15.44 3.07 10.12
CA ARG A 108 16.55 2.67 9.25
C ARG A 108 17.29 3.86 8.67
N PRO A 109 18.63 3.87 8.69
CA PRO A 109 19.40 5.04 8.25
C PRO A 109 19.38 5.24 6.74
N SER A 110 19.10 4.20 5.95
CA SER A 110 19.06 4.29 4.50
C SER A 110 18.04 3.34 3.88
N LEU A 111 17.50 3.75 2.74
CA LEU A 111 16.64 2.93 1.87
C LEU A 111 17.31 1.59 1.53
N GLU A 112 18.58 1.64 1.13
CA GLU A 112 19.31 0.45 0.68
C GLU A 112 19.42 -0.60 1.79
N GLU A 113 19.90 -0.22 2.98
CA GLU A 113 20.05 -1.14 4.12
C GLU A 113 18.71 -1.68 4.63
N ALA A 114 17.66 -0.84 4.59
CA ALA A 114 16.32 -1.27 4.95
C ALA A 114 15.78 -2.34 3.99
N LEU A 115 15.85 -2.08 2.68
CA LEU A 115 15.29 -2.98 1.68
C LEU A 115 16.09 -4.29 1.53
N ILE A 116 17.43 -4.25 1.67
CA ILE A 116 18.25 -5.46 1.70
C ILE A 116 17.82 -6.35 2.87
N SER A 117 17.70 -5.78 4.07
CA SER A 117 17.33 -6.54 5.26
C SER A 117 15.92 -7.12 5.19
N LEU A 118 14.96 -6.38 4.64
CA LEU A 118 13.62 -6.92 4.38
C LEU A 118 13.64 -8.08 3.38
N ALA A 119 14.48 -8.01 2.36
CA ALA A 119 14.64 -9.11 1.41
C ALA A 119 15.28 -10.35 2.06
N GLU A 120 16.20 -10.16 3.00
CA GLU A 120 16.87 -11.23 3.75
C GLU A 120 15.99 -11.84 4.86
N ALA A 121 15.07 -11.07 5.44
CA ALA A 121 14.20 -11.50 6.54
C ALA A 121 13.22 -12.64 6.18
N GLY A 122 12.95 -12.84 4.88
CA GLY A 122 11.97 -13.82 4.43
C GLY A 122 10.52 -13.42 4.72
N GLY A 123 9.59 -14.37 4.61
CA GLY A 123 8.15 -14.07 4.67
C GLY A 123 7.64 -13.48 3.35
N ASP A 124 6.80 -12.45 3.42
CA ASP A 124 6.26 -11.74 2.26
C ASP A 124 7.11 -10.50 1.96
N THR A 125 8.30 -10.78 1.42
CA THR A 125 9.35 -9.78 1.21
C THR A 125 9.04 -8.82 0.08
N ASP A 126 8.28 -9.25 -0.93
CA ASP A 126 7.89 -8.41 -2.07
C ASP A 126 6.90 -7.34 -1.65
N THR A 127 5.86 -7.69 -0.88
CA THR A 127 4.89 -6.68 -0.41
C THR A 127 5.52 -5.76 0.64
N ASN A 128 6.25 -6.33 1.62
CA ASN A 128 6.92 -5.52 2.64
C ASN A 128 7.95 -4.57 2.02
N GLY A 129 8.76 -5.06 1.09
CA GLY A 129 9.74 -4.27 0.36
C GLY A 129 9.09 -3.17 -0.50
N ALA A 130 7.96 -3.47 -1.17
CA ALA A 130 7.25 -2.48 -1.98
C ALA A 130 6.66 -1.34 -1.13
N VAL A 131 6.00 -1.66 -0.01
CA VAL A 131 5.36 -0.66 0.85
C VAL A 131 6.40 0.14 1.65
N ALA A 132 7.42 -0.53 2.21
CA ALA A 132 8.53 0.15 2.86
C ALA A 132 9.30 1.02 1.85
N GLY A 133 9.54 0.51 0.64
CA GLY A 133 10.22 1.24 -0.44
C GLY A 133 9.50 2.51 -0.87
N ALA A 134 8.16 2.53 -0.83
CA ALA A 134 7.39 3.75 -1.10
C ALA A 134 7.65 4.84 -0.04
N LEU A 135 7.69 4.48 1.24
CA LEU A 135 7.95 5.43 2.33
C LEU A 135 9.42 5.86 2.38
N LEU A 136 10.34 4.90 2.26
CA LEU A 136 11.77 5.15 2.21
C LEU A 136 12.15 6.00 1.00
N GLY A 137 11.57 5.74 -0.18
CA GLY A 137 11.78 6.57 -1.37
C GLY A 137 11.23 7.99 -1.21
N ALA A 138 10.10 8.15 -0.51
CA ALA A 138 9.58 9.46 -0.14
C ALA A 138 10.48 10.21 0.86
N ARG A 139 11.14 9.49 1.77
CA ARG A 139 12.05 10.04 2.79
C ARG A 139 13.44 10.38 2.25
N ASP A 140 14.04 9.46 1.49
CA ASP A 140 15.44 9.52 1.06
C ASP A 140 15.60 10.07 -0.37
N GLY A 141 14.52 10.12 -1.14
CA GLY A 141 14.49 10.60 -2.52
C GLY A 141 15.03 9.58 -3.54
N GLU A 142 14.76 9.82 -4.82
CA GLU A 142 15.16 8.91 -5.91
C GLU A 142 16.68 8.68 -5.98
N ALA A 143 17.48 9.70 -5.69
CA ALA A 143 18.95 9.61 -5.73
C ALA A 143 19.53 8.63 -4.70
N SER A 144 18.75 8.22 -3.69
CA SER A 144 19.14 7.19 -2.72
C SER A 144 19.03 5.77 -3.27
N ILE A 145 18.32 5.58 -4.40
CA ILE A 145 18.16 4.26 -5.01
C ILE A 145 19.45 3.89 -5.74
N PRO A 146 20.08 2.75 -5.41
CA PRO A 146 21.27 2.30 -6.10
C PRO A 146 21.08 2.20 -7.62
N PRO A 147 21.95 2.82 -8.44
CA PRO A 147 21.85 2.75 -9.90
C PRO A 147 21.82 1.31 -10.42
N ARG A 148 22.58 0.42 -9.79
CA ARG A 148 22.63 -1.02 -10.11
C ARG A 148 21.29 -1.74 -9.94
N TRP A 149 20.37 -1.23 -9.13
CA TRP A 149 19.00 -1.76 -9.03
C TRP A 149 18.13 -1.22 -10.17
N LEU A 150 18.23 0.07 -10.47
CA LEU A 150 17.52 0.70 -11.58
C LEU A 150 17.87 0.07 -12.92
N ASP A 151 19.15 -0.26 -13.13
CA ASP A 151 19.64 -0.90 -14.36
C ASP A 151 19.03 -2.30 -14.60
N GLN A 152 18.60 -2.98 -13.53
CA GLN A 152 17.94 -4.29 -13.62
C GLN A 152 16.41 -4.20 -13.74
N LEU A 153 15.84 -3.03 -13.46
CA LEU A 153 14.39 -2.80 -13.51
C LEU A 153 13.94 -2.43 -14.93
N GLY A 154 13.40 -3.41 -15.66
CA GLY A 154 12.94 -3.20 -17.05
C GLY A 154 11.91 -2.08 -17.25
N SER A 155 11.19 -1.67 -16.19
CA SER A 155 10.19 -0.60 -16.22
C SER A 155 10.64 0.70 -15.53
N ALA A 156 11.89 0.83 -15.09
CA ALA A 156 12.37 1.99 -14.31
C ALA A 156 12.03 3.33 -14.97
N ARG A 157 12.36 3.49 -16.27
CA ARG A 157 12.04 4.70 -17.04
C ARG A 157 10.55 5.01 -17.12
N GLY A 158 9.72 3.98 -17.25
CA GLY A 158 8.26 4.14 -17.32
C GLY A 158 7.66 4.61 -15.99
N VAL A 159 8.16 4.06 -14.87
CA VAL A 159 7.74 4.44 -13.51
C VAL A 159 8.21 5.85 -13.17
N ALA A 160 9.47 6.20 -13.45
CA ALA A 160 9.98 7.57 -13.27
C ALA A 160 9.15 8.58 -14.08
N GLY A 161 8.88 8.28 -15.36
CA GLY A 161 8.02 9.13 -16.20
C GLY A 161 6.56 9.20 -15.74
N LEU A 162 6.07 8.25 -14.94
CA LEU A 162 4.75 8.36 -14.28
C LEU A 162 4.83 9.27 -13.06
N ALA A 163 5.86 9.13 -12.23
CA ALA A 163 6.07 9.98 -11.06
C ALA A 163 6.14 11.47 -11.44
N GLU A 164 6.90 11.81 -12.48
CA GLU A 164 7.01 13.19 -12.98
C GLU A 164 5.67 13.79 -13.42
N ARG A 165 4.82 12.98 -14.07
CA ARG A 165 3.48 13.42 -14.45
C ARG A 165 2.57 13.65 -13.25
N LEU A 166 2.71 12.84 -12.20
CA LEU A 166 1.93 13.01 -10.98
C LEU A 166 2.33 14.29 -10.24
N ILE A 167 3.63 14.61 -10.19
CA ILE A 167 4.15 15.86 -9.62
C ILE A 167 3.67 17.08 -10.42
N THR A 168 3.67 16.99 -11.75
CA THR A 168 3.26 18.11 -12.60
C THR A 168 1.72 18.31 -12.63
N ALA A 169 0.96 17.28 -12.25
CA ALA A 169 -0.50 17.33 -12.22
C ALA A 169 -1.10 17.84 -10.89
N SER A 170 -0.28 18.01 -9.86
CA SER A 170 -0.66 18.52 -8.53
C SER A 170 -0.45 20.02 -8.40
#